data_AF-A0A939IN87-F1
#
_entry.id   AF-A0A939IN87-F1
#
_cell.length_a   1.000
_cell.length_b   1.000
_cell.length_c   1.000
_cell.angle_alpha   90.00
_cell.angle_beta   90.00
_cell.angle_gamma   90.00
#
_symmetry.space_group_name_H-M   'P 1'
#
loop_
_entity.id
_entity.type
_entity.pdbx_description
1 polymer ?
#
loop_
_entity_poly.entity_id
_entity_poly.type
_entity_poly.pdbx_seq_one_letter_code
_entity_poly.pdbx_strand_id
1 'polypeptide(L)'
;MSAPALPESFGNYALGETFTEVLPPAGIAWWPQTAGWAALGAVLGLYLLYRAGRALRRWHRNRYRREARAELQNLAATAGGEQFAAALSELLKRTALAAFPRREVAPLHGEPWVAFLNTHCATAPFDGEAAALIARGQYLGAPLGEPQRRALVHACQLWILTHRGPADA
;
A
#
# COMPACT_ATOMS: atom_id res chain seq x y z
N MET A 1 -10.26 20.14 -73.57
CA MET A 1 -11.42 19.24 -73.78
C MET A 1 -11.33 18.16 -72.73
N SER A 2 -12.24 18.14 -71.77
CA SER A 2 -12.24 17.17 -70.68
C SER A 2 -12.83 15.85 -71.17
N ALA A 3 -12.20 14.71 -70.83
CA ALA A 3 -12.71 13.40 -71.19
C ALA A 3 -14.11 13.15 -70.56
N PRO A 4 -15.01 12.41 -71.25
CA PRO A 4 -16.31 12.05 -70.68
C PRO A 4 -16.16 11.17 -69.43
N ALA A 5 -17.14 11.22 -68.53
CA ALA A 5 -17.17 10.39 -67.33
C ALA A 5 -17.12 8.90 -67.71
N LEU A 6 -16.27 8.14 -67.02
CA LEU A 6 -16.17 6.71 -67.22
C LEU A 6 -17.45 6.01 -66.73
N PRO A 7 -17.86 4.90 -67.37
CA PRO A 7 -19.01 4.11 -66.94
C PRO A 7 -18.77 3.45 -65.57
N GLU A 8 -19.87 3.25 -64.83
CA GLU A 8 -19.90 2.65 -63.48
C GLU A 8 -19.37 1.21 -63.42
N SER A 9 -19.26 0.51 -64.56
CA SER A 9 -18.74 -0.86 -64.63
C SER A 9 -17.67 -0.99 -65.71
N PHE A 10 -16.65 -1.80 -65.42
CA PHE A 10 -15.53 -2.07 -66.30
C PHE A 10 -15.71 -3.48 -66.91
N GLY A 11 -16.13 -3.60 -68.17
CA GLY A 11 -16.39 -4.92 -68.76
C GLY A 11 -17.13 -4.91 -70.11
N ASN A 12 -17.58 -6.08 -70.56
CA ASN A 12 -18.30 -6.24 -71.83
C ASN A 12 -19.76 -5.76 -71.70
N TYR A 13 -20.03 -4.55 -72.23
CA TYR A 13 -21.32 -3.88 -72.18
C TYR A 13 -22.46 -4.59 -72.91
N ALA A 14 -22.15 -5.56 -73.79
CA ALA A 14 -23.17 -6.34 -74.50
C ALA A 14 -23.89 -7.35 -73.60
N LEU A 15 -23.33 -7.65 -72.41
CA LEU A 15 -23.94 -8.52 -71.39
C LEU A 15 -24.93 -7.75 -70.48
N GLY A 16 -25.52 -6.67 -71.02
CA GLY A 16 -26.33 -5.68 -70.32
C GLY A 16 -27.29 -6.25 -69.28
N GLU A 17 -27.32 -5.56 -68.14
CA GLU A 17 -28.24 -5.66 -66.99
C GLU A 17 -28.44 -7.03 -66.33
N THR A 18 -27.91 -8.11 -66.91
CA THR A 18 -28.16 -9.48 -66.46
C THR A 18 -27.01 -10.01 -65.58
N PHE A 19 -25.86 -9.34 -65.61
CA PHE A 19 -24.69 -9.73 -64.82
C PHE A 19 -24.65 -8.92 -63.52
N THR A 20 -24.91 -9.59 -62.39
CA THR A 20 -24.73 -9.03 -61.05
C THR A 20 -23.30 -9.32 -60.61
N GLU A 21 -22.48 -8.28 -60.41
CA GLU A 21 -21.12 -8.44 -59.91
C GLU A 21 -21.15 -9.07 -58.51
N VAL A 22 -20.43 -10.18 -58.32
CA VAL A 22 -20.40 -10.89 -57.03
C VAL A 22 -19.51 -10.09 -56.08
N LEU A 23 -20.15 -9.23 -55.29
CA LEU A 23 -19.48 -8.54 -54.20
C LEU A 23 -18.95 -9.57 -53.18
N PRO A 24 -17.70 -9.45 -52.72
CA PRO A 24 -17.20 -10.31 -51.65
C PRO A 24 -18.09 -10.16 -50.42
N PRO A 25 -18.31 -11.24 -49.64
CA PRO A 25 -19.12 -11.15 -48.43
C PRO A 25 -18.52 -10.08 -47.52
N ALA A 26 -19.39 -9.31 -46.87
CA ALA A 26 -18.97 -8.31 -45.90
C ALA A 26 -17.99 -8.96 -44.89
N GLY A 27 -16.90 -8.26 -44.59
CA GLY A 27 -15.83 -8.78 -43.76
C GLY A 27 -16.36 -9.38 -42.46
N ILE A 28 -15.99 -10.63 -42.18
CA ILE A 28 -16.42 -11.33 -40.98
C ILE A 28 -15.92 -10.52 -39.77
N ALA A 29 -16.86 -10.04 -38.95
CA ALA A 29 -16.51 -9.34 -37.73
C ALA A 29 -15.80 -10.31 -36.79
N TRP A 30 -14.50 -10.08 -36.55
CA TRP A 30 -13.67 -10.87 -35.64
C TRP A 30 -13.98 -10.64 -34.15
N TRP A 31 -15.02 -9.86 -33.84
CA TRP A 31 -15.51 -9.68 -32.48
C TRP A 31 -16.38 -10.87 -32.09
N PRO A 32 -15.95 -11.69 -31.12
CA PRO A 32 -16.73 -12.83 -30.66
C PRO A 32 -18.01 -12.35 -29.97
N GLN A 33 -19.15 -12.46 -30.66
CA GLN A 33 -20.50 -12.15 -30.17
C GLN A 33 -21.05 -13.17 -29.15
N THR A 34 -20.18 -13.87 -28.42
CA THR A 34 -20.60 -14.88 -27.46
C THR A 34 -20.78 -14.27 -26.08
N ALA A 35 -21.87 -14.62 -25.40
CA ALA A 35 -22.17 -14.18 -24.02
C ALA A 35 -21.05 -14.51 -23.00
N GLY A 36 -20.12 -15.40 -23.37
CA GLY A 36 -18.94 -15.74 -22.58
C GLY A 36 -18.02 -14.56 -22.27
N TRP A 37 -17.90 -13.56 -23.15
CA TRP A 37 -17.08 -12.37 -22.87
C TRP A 37 -17.71 -11.44 -21.84
N ALA A 38 -19.04 -11.33 -21.85
CA ALA A 38 -19.75 -10.60 -20.81
C ALA A 38 -19.58 -11.31 -19.46
N ALA A 39 -19.69 -12.63 -19.43
CA ALA A 39 -19.43 -13.43 -18.22
C ALA A 39 -17.98 -13.28 -17.74
N LEU A 40 -17.00 -13.35 -18.64
CA LEU A 40 -15.58 -13.16 -18.31
C LEU A 40 -15.31 -11.74 -17.76
N GLY A 41 -15.88 -10.72 -18.42
CA GLY A 41 -15.80 -9.33 -17.98
C GLY A 41 -16.41 -9.12 -16.59
N ALA A 42 -17.55 -9.75 -16.31
CA ALA A 42 -18.18 -9.70 -15.00
C ALA A 42 -17.31 -10.37 -13.91
N VAL A 43 -16.75 -11.55 -14.19
CA VAL A 43 -15.84 -12.25 -13.28
C VAL A 43 -14.58 -11.42 -13.02
N LEU A 44 -13.98 -10.86 -14.07
CA LEU A 44 -12.80 -10.01 -13.94
C LEU A 44 -13.12 -8.73 -13.15
N GLY A 45 -14.27 -8.10 -13.41
CA GLY A 45 -14.75 -6.93 -12.69
C GLY A 45 -14.93 -7.21 -11.19
N LEU A 46 -15.60 -8.32 -10.84
CA LEU A 46 -15.76 -8.75 -9.45
C LEU A 46 -14.41 -9.03 -8.78
N TYR A 47 -13.48 -9.68 -9.49
CA TYR A 47 -12.14 -9.94 -8.98
C TYR A 47 -11.37 -8.64 -8.70
N LEU A 48 -11.43 -7.67 -9.63
CA LEU A 48 -10.80 -6.36 -9.46
C LEU A 48 -11.42 -5.58 -8.30
N LEU A 49 -12.75 -5.58 -8.17
CA LEU A 49 -13.44 -4.94 -7.03
C LEU A 49 -13.05 -5.57 -5.70
N TYR A 50 -12.99 -6.89 -5.63
CA TYR A 50 -12.53 -7.61 -4.45
C TYR A 50 -11.09 -7.22 -4.08
N ARG A 51 -10.18 -7.18 -5.07
CA ARG A 51 -8.79 -6.76 -4.84
C ARG A 51 -8.68 -5.30 -4.41
N ALA A 52 -9.41 -4.40 -5.07
CA ALA A 52 -9.47 -2.99 -4.72
C ALA A 52 -9.98 -2.79 -3.29
N GLY A 53 -11.05 -3.50 -2.90
CA GLY A 53 -11.58 -3.48 -1.54
C GLY A 53 -10.56 -3.96 -0.50
N ARG A 54 -9.82 -5.05 -0.78
CA ARG A 54 -8.73 -5.51 0.10
C ARG A 54 -7.59 -4.51 0.20
N ALA A 55 -7.18 -3.92 -0.92
CA ALA A 55 -6.13 -2.91 -0.96
C ALA A 55 -6.53 -1.65 -0.17
N LEU A 56 -7.78 -1.20 -0.34
CA LEU A 56 -8.32 -0.04 0.36
C LEU A 56 -8.42 -0.30 1.86
N ARG A 57 -8.92 -1.47 2.29
CA ARG A 57 -8.92 -1.87 3.70
C ARG A 57 -7.51 -1.89 4.28
N ARG A 58 -6.53 -2.41 3.54
CA ARG A 58 -5.12 -2.41 3.96
C ARG A 58 -4.55 -1.00 4.03
N TRP A 59 -4.93 -0.12 3.11
CA TRP A 59 -4.51 1.28 3.11
C TRP A 59 -5.07 2.06 4.30
N HIS A 60 -6.36 1.90 4.60
CA HIS A 60 -6.97 2.49 5.80
C HIS A 60 -6.33 1.95 7.08
N ARG A 61 -6.11 0.64 7.15
CA ARG A 61 -5.39 0.03 8.28
C ARG A 61 -3.97 0.55 8.41
N ASN A 62 -3.27 0.87 7.32
CA ASN A 62 -1.90 1.39 7.37
C ASN A 62 -1.80 2.91 7.62
N ARG A 63 -2.93 3.62 7.80
CA ARG A 63 -2.93 5.06 8.04
C ARG A 63 -2.17 5.43 9.31
N TYR A 64 -2.37 4.67 10.40
CA TYR A 64 -1.66 4.93 11.66
C TYR A 64 -0.14 4.82 11.51
N ARG A 65 0.36 3.88 10.67
CA ARG A 65 1.81 3.74 10.40
C ARG A 65 2.39 4.96 9.70
N ARG A 66 1.62 5.59 8.82
CA ARG A 66 2.03 6.82 8.13
C ARG A 66 2.08 8.00 9.08
N GLU A 67 1.07 8.16 9.93
CA GLU A 67 1.00 9.23 10.94
C GLU A 67 2.14 9.07 11.94
N ALA A 68 2.35 7.85 12.45
CA ALA A 68 3.47 7.50 13.33
C ALA A 68 4.84 7.85 12.75
N ARG A 69 5.05 7.55 11.47
CA ARG A 69 6.32 7.83 10.79
C ARG A 69 6.54 9.33 10.62
N ALA A 70 5.49 10.08 10.26
CA ALA A 70 5.58 11.53 10.14
C ALA A 70 5.90 12.18 11.49
N GLU A 71 5.25 11.72 12.57
CA GLU A 71 5.50 12.20 13.93
C GLU A 71 6.91 11.82 14.41
N LEU A 72 7.40 10.62 14.11
CA LEU A 72 8.78 10.21 14.41
C LEU A 72 9.80 11.14 13.73
N GLN A 73 9.59 11.47 12.46
CA GLN A 73 10.47 12.39 11.73
C GLN A 73 10.43 13.80 12.32
N ASN A 74 9.24 14.26 12.70
CA ASN A 74 9.10 15.56 13.37
C ASN A 74 9.84 15.58 14.71
N LEU A 75 9.66 14.54 15.54
CA LEU A 75 10.38 14.41 16.82
C LEU A 75 11.89 14.37 16.60
N ALA A 76 12.39 13.60 15.63
CA ALA A 76 13.82 13.54 15.31
C ALA A 76 14.41 14.91 14.92
N ALA A 77 13.61 15.78 14.31
CA ALA A 77 14.02 17.12 13.88
C ALA A 77 13.87 18.20 14.97
N THR A 78 12.82 18.12 15.78
CA THR A 78 12.41 19.20 16.71
C THR A 78 12.69 18.88 18.18
N ALA A 79 12.59 17.61 18.58
CA ALA A 79 12.83 17.21 19.94
C ALA A 79 14.34 17.06 20.18
N GLY A 80 14.87 17.91 21.05
CA GLY A 80 16.23 17.86 21.56
C GLY A 80 16.23 17.81 23.08
N GLY A 81 17.33 17.32 23.66
CA GLY A 81 17.51 17.28 25.11
C GLY A 81 16.89 16.06 25.78
N GLU A 82 16.62 16.22 27.08
CA GLU A 82 16.30 15.13 28.02
C GLU A 82 14.98 14.41 27.75
N GLN A 83 14.02 15.07 27.09
CA GLN A 83 12.67 14.55 26.89
C GLN A 83 12.53 13.70 25.61
N PHE A 84 13.61 13.57 24.82
CA PHE A 84 13.58 12.88 23.53
C PHE A 84 13.16 11.41 23.66
N ALA A 85 13.76 10.68 24.62
CA ALA A 85 13.45 9.27 24.85
C ALA A 85 12.02 9.06 25.37
N ALA A 86 11.51 9.99 26.20
CA ALA A 86 10.14 9.98 26.68
C ALA A 86 9.14 10.15 25.53
N ALA A 87 9.37 11.15 24.66
CA ALA A 87 8.52 11.42 23.51
C ALA A 87 8.47 10.24 22.52
N LEU A 88 9.62 9.59 22.27
CA LEU A 88 9.67 8.37 21.45
C LEU A 88 8.91 7.21 22.09
N SER A 89 9.07 7.01 23.40
CA SER A 89 8.37 5.95 24.13
C SER A 89 6.86 6.16 24.13
N GLU A 90 6.41 7.40 24.26
CA GLU A 90 5.00 7.76 24.16
C GLU A 90 4.44 7.52 22.75
N LEU A 91 5.17 7.92 21.71
CA LEU A 91 4.81 7.65 20.31
C LEU A 91 4.66 6.15 20.06
N LEU A 92 5.63 5.34 20.52
CA LEU A 92 5.56 3.88 20.41
C LEU A 92 4.35 3.30 21.16
N LYS A 93 4.02 3.84 22.34
CA LYS A 93 2.86 3.37 23.11
C LYS A 93 1.53 3.71 22.43
N ARG A 94 1.39 4.93 21.87
CA ARG A 94 0.22 5.34 21.08
C ARG A 94 0.06 4.48 19.83
N THR A 95 1.15 4.20 19.12
CA THR A 95 1.13 3.35 17.92
C THR A 95 0.80 1.90 18.23
N ALA A 96 1.32 1.35 19.32
CA ALA A 96 0.93 0.02 19.79
C ALA A 96 -0.55 -0.04 20.18
N LEU A 97 -1.10 0.99 20.83
CA LEU A 97 -2.54 1.07 21.15
C LEU A 97 -3.44 1.17 19.91
N ALA A 98 -2.93 1.68 18.79
CA ALA A 98 -3.64 1.68 17.52
C ALA A 98 -3.63 0.31 16.82
N ALA A 99 -2.60 -0.50 17.07
CA ALA A 99 -2.40 -1.81 16.42
C ALA A 99 -2.90 -3.00 17.27
N PHE A 100 -2.91 -2.89 18.60
CA PHE A 100 -3.15 -3.99 19.53
C PHE A 100 -4.24 -3.66 20.56
N PRO A 101 -4.87 -4.67 21.20
CA PRO A 101 -5.88 -4.44 22.24
C PRO A 101 -5.32 -3.64 23.41
N ARG A 102 -6.07 -2.61 23.84
CA ARG A 102 -5.66 -1.73 24.95
C ARG A 102 -5.32 -2.48 26.25
N ARG A 103 -6.04 -3.57 26.54
CA ARG A 103 -5.84 -4.41 27.74
C ARG A 103 -4.45 -5.05 27.80
N GLU A 104 -3.82 -5.31 26.66
CA GLU A 104 -2.50 -5.95 26.57
C GLU A 104 -1.40 -4.90 26.62
N VAL A 105 -1.58 -3.74 25.99
CA VAL A 105 -0.53 -2.71 25.88
C VAL A 105 -0.51 -1.72 27.04
N ALA A 106 -1.68 -1.31 27.54
CA ALA A 106 -1.77 -0.27 28.57
C ALA A 106 -0.95 -0.55 29.84
N PRO A 107 -0.98 -1.77 30.43
CA PRO A 107 -0.25 -2.05 31.67
C PRO A 107 1.26 -2.25 31.47
N LEU A 108 1.76 -2.30 30.24
CA LEU A 108 3.16 -2.57 29.96
C LEU A 108 4.02 -1.32 30.15
N HIS A 109 5.02 -1.41 31.01
CA HIS A 109 6.02 -0.38 31.26
C HIS A 109 7.38 -1.05 31.52
N GLY A 110 8.49 -0.31 31.38
CA GLY A 110 9.82 -0.84 31.67
C GLY A 110 10.22 -2.01 30.78
N GLU A 111 10.82 -3.04 31.38
CA GLU A 111 11.28 -4.25 30.67
C GLU A 111 10.14 -5.03 29.97
N PRO A 112 8.97 -5.27 30.60
CA PRO A 112 7.82 -5.87 29.92
C PRO A 112 7.39 -5.14 28.64
N TRP A 113 7.53 -3.82 28.60
CA TRP A 113 7.21 -3.02 27.42
C TRP A 113 8.20 -3.28 26.29
N VAL A 114 9.50 -3.31 26.57
CA VAL A 114 10.51 -3.60 25.55
C VAL A 114 10.39 -5.05 25.05
N ALA A 115 10.15 -6.01 25.94
CA ALA A 115 9.92 -7.40 25.57
C ALA A 115 8.74 -7.55 24.61
N PHE A 116 7.64 -6.85 24.87
CA PHE A 116 6.50 -6.79 23.97
C PHE A 116 6.88 -6.24 22.59
N LEU A 117 7.60 -5.10 22.54
CA LEU A 117 8.03 -4.50 21.27
C LEU A 117 8.87 -5.49 20.44
N ASN A 118 9.82 -6.17 21.07
CA ASN A 118 10.70 -7.13 20.40
C ASN A 118 9.97 -8.39 19.93
N THR A 119 8.95 -8.85 20.67
CA THR A 119 8.17 -10.07 20.31
C THR A 119 7.30 -9.86 19.07
N HIS A 120 6.86 -8.62 18.80
CA HIS A 120 6.00 -8.31 17.66
C HIS A 120 6.76 -7.98 16.36
N CYS A 121 8.08 -8.12 16.37
CA CYS A 121 8.95 -7.97 15.20
C CYS A 121 9.70 -9.28 14.91
N ALA A 122 10.02 -9.53 13.64
CA ALA A 122 10.81 -10.72 13.27
C ALA A 122 12.27 -10.62 13.74
N THR A 123 12.79 -9.39 13.81
CA THR A 123 14.10 -9.04 14.35
C THR A 123 13.86 -8.05 15.47
N ALA A 124 14.42 -8.30 16.66
CA ALA A 124 14.31 -7.40 17.79
C ALA A 124 14.96 -6.04 17.45
N PRO A 125 14.21 -4.93 17.39
CA PRO A 125 14.80 -3.62 17.11
C PRO A 125 15.49 -2.99 18.34
N PHE A 126 15.13 -3.41 19.56
CA PHE A 126 15.60 -2.81 20.79
C PHE A 126 16.49 -3.77 21.57
N ASP A 127 17.81 -3.63 21.40
CA ASP A 127 18.81 -4.42 22.10
C ASP A 127 19.72 -3.51 22.95
N GLY A 128 20.21 -4.05 24.08
CA GLY A 128 21.20 -3.40 24.94
C GLY A 128 20.79 -2.01 25.44
N GLU A 129 21.55 -0.99 25.06
CA GLU A 129 21.34 0.40 25.51
C GLU A 129 20.02 0.99 25.00
N ALA A 130 19.61 0.67 23.77
CA ALA A 130 18.35 1.18 23.20
C ALA A 130 17.11 0.63 23.95
N ALA A 131 17.18 -0.64 24.39
CA ALA A 131 16.17 -1.25 25.25
C ALA A 131 16.06 -0.50 26.58
N ALA A 132 17.18 -0.27 27.26
CA ALA A 132 17.21 0.45 28.53
C ALA A 132 16.67 1.89 28.40
N LEU A 133 16.98 2.58 27.30
CA LEU A 133 16.50 3.93 27.01
C LEU A 133 14.99 4.00 26.78
N ILE A 134 14.37 3.00 26.13
CA ILE A 134 12.90 2.96 25.98
C ILE A 134 12.22 2.50 27.28
N ALA A 135 12.79 1.51 27.98
CA ALA A 135 12.25 1.00 29.23
C ALA A 135 12.19 2.11 30.30
N ARG A 136 13.24 2.94 30.37
CA ARG A 136 13.39 3.96 31.41
C ARG A 136 13.20 5.39 30.92
N GLY A 137 13.08 5.62 29.61
CA GLY A 137 13.02 6.96 29.02
C GLY A 137 11.80 7.79 29.46
N GLN A 138 10.75 7.16 29.96
CA GLN A 138 9.63 7.87 30.61
C GLN A 138 10.01 8.50 31.96
N TYR A 139 11.08 8.01 32.59
CA TYR A 139 11.53 8.40 33.93
C TYR A 139 12.91 9.06 33.93
N LEU A 140 13.79 8.69 33.00
CA LEU A 140 15.13 9.25 32.84
C LEU A 140 15.11 10.33 31.76
N GLY A 141 15.03 11.59 32.19
CA GLY A 141 15.35 12.73 31.36
C GLY A 141 16.86 12.87 31.25
N ALA A 142 17.49 12.12 30.33
CA ALA A 142 18.94 12.19 30.12
C ALA A 142 19.25 12.68 28.70
N PRO A 143 20.21 13.61 28.53
CA PRO A 143 20.60 14.05 27.20
C PRO A 143 21.30 12.90 26.47
N LEU A 144 20.81 12.60 25.26
CA LEU A 144 21.39 11.56 24.40
C LEU A 144 22.40 12.17 23.46
N GLY A 145 23.55 11.51 23.30
CA GLY A 145 24.50 11.84 22.25
C GLY A 145 23.90 11.57 20.87
N GLU A 146 24.40 12.29 19.87
CA GLU A 146 23.98 12.14 18.47
C GLU A 146 24.00 10.71 17.92
N PRO A 147 25.01 9.85 18.20
CA PRO A 147 24.97 8.46 17.74
C PRO A 147 23.85 7.64 18.40
N GLN A 148 23.63 7.81 19.71
CA GLN A 148 22.57 7.12 20.45
C GLN A 148 21.18 7.56 19.96
N ARG A 149 21.02 8.87 19.73
CA ARG A 149 19.79 9.45 19.18
C ARG A 149 19.42 8.82 17.84
N ARG A 150 20.38 8.76 16.91
CA ARG A 150 20.16 8.15 15.58
C ARG A 150 19.85 6.66 15.66
N ALA A 151 20.56 5.92 16.50
CA ALA A 151 20.30 4.50 16.72
C ALA A 151 18.89 4.26 17.27
N LEU A 152 18.45 5.06 18.24
CA LEU A 152 17.13 4.96 18.86
C LEU A 152 16.01 5.29 17.87
N VAL A 153 16.16 6.35 17.07
CA VAL A 153 15.20 6.69 16.00
C VAL A 153 15.12 5.57 14.97
N HIS A 154 16.25 5.00 14.57
CA HIS A 154 16.28 3.89 13.62
C HIS A 154 15.55 2.66 14.16
N ALA A 155 15.78 2.30 15.43
CA ALA A 155 15.07 1.20 16.10
C ALA A 155 13.54 1.44 16.14
N CYS A 156 13.11 2.65 16.52
CA CYS A 156 11.70 3.05 16.51
C CYS A 156 11.09 2.95 15.10
N GLN A 157 11.81 3.44 14.09
CA GLN A 157 11.37 3.39 12.71
C GLN A 157 11.23 1.95 12.21
N LEU A 158 12.19 1.09 12.53
CA LEU A 158 12.17 -0.33 12.16
C LEU A 158 10.97 -1.03 12.78
N TRP A 159 10.68 -0.77 14.06
CA TRP A 159 9.50 -1.31 14.74
C TRP A 159 8.18 -0.83 14.10
N ILE A 160 8.03 0.48 13.88
CA ILE A 160 6.80 1.05 13.26
C ILE A 160 6.53 0.44 11.88
N LEU A 161 7.57 0.12 11.11
CA LEU A 161 7.43 -0.45 9.78
C LEU A 161 7.17 -1.97 9.79
N THR A 162 7.76 -2.70 10.72
CA THR A 162 7.83 -4.17 10.68
C THR A 162 6.95 -4.89 11.70
N HIS A 163 6.38 -4.18 12.69
CA HIS A 163 5.53 -4.82 13.69
C HIS A 163 4.34 -5.54 13.04
N ARG A 164 4.06 -6.75 13.53
CA ARG A 164 2.94 -7.57 13.07
C ARG A 164 1.79 -7.41 14.06
N GLY A 165 0.75 -6.70 13.63
CA GLY A 165 -0.50 -6.63 14.39
C GLY A 165 -1.31 -7.93 14.26
N PRO A 166 -2.31 -8.15 15.12
CA PRO A 166 -3.19 -9.34 15.08
C PRO A 166 -3.93 -9.51 13.75
N ALA A 167 -4.07 -8.44 12.96
CA ALA A 167 -4.71 -8.48 11.66
C ALA A 167 -3.71 -8.64 10.48
N ASP A 168 -2.43 -8.83 10.78
CA ASP A 168 -1.36 -9.23 9.85
C ASP A 168 -0.89 -10.69 10.08
N ALA A 169 -1.41 -11.37 11.12
CA ALA A 169 -1.27 -12.80 11.36
C ALA A 169 -2.34 -13.59 10.60
#